data_AF-A0A2G5XNW1-F1
#
_entry.id   AF-A0A2G5XNW1-F1
#
_cell.length_a   1.000
_cell.length_b   1.000
_cell.length_c   1.000
_cell.angle_alpha   90.00
_cell.angle_beta   90.00
_cell.angle_gamma   90.00
#
_symmetry.space_group_name_H-M   'P 1'
#
loop_
_entity.id
_entity.type
_entity.pdbx_description
1 polymer ?
#
loop_
_entity_poly.entity_id
_entity_poly.type
_entity_poly.pdbx_seq_one_letter_code
_entity_poly.pdbx_strand_id
1 'polypeptide(L)' 'MKEMLWKLEKSNVDVHMYDGQHGFSDPYASSYNRELAYMTCKQTIDFFRNNGMNRVEGSTS' A
#
# COMPACT_ATOMS: atom_id res chain seq x y z
N MET A 1 4.41 -1.69 -18.18
CA MET A 1 4.39 -0.76 -17.01
C MET A 1 3.36 0.35 -17.20
N LYS A 2 3.48 1.22 -18.22
CA LYS A 2 2.50 2.30 -18.49
C LYS A 2 1.06 1.82 -18.74
N GLU A 3 0.89 0.66 -19.37
CA GLU A 3 -0.44 0.09 -19.64
C GLU A 3 -1.21 -0.28 -18.36
N MET A 4 -0.52 -0.78 -17.32
CA MET A 4 -1.16 -1.14 -16.05
C MET A 4 -1.62 0.11 -15.30
N LEU A 5 -0.76 1.14 -15.22
CA LEU A 5 -1.09 2.39 -14.53
C LEU A 5 -2.30 3.08 -15.17
N TRP A 6 -2.36 3.15 -16.50
CA TRP A 6 -3.52 3.74 -17.20
C TRP A 6 -4.83 2.98 -16.96
N LYS A 7 -4.77 1.65 -16.83
CA LYS A 7 -5.98 0.87 -16.51
C LYS A 7 -6.43 1.09 -15.07
N LEU A 8 -5.51 1.37 -14.15
CA LEU A 8 -5.80 1.53 -12.73
C LEU A 8 -6.12 2.98 -12.33
N GLU A 9 -5.82 3.97 -13.19
CA GLU A 9 -6.08 5.40 -12.97
C GLU A 9 -7.57 5.73 -12.74
N LYS A 10 -8.49 4.89 -13.22
CA LYS A 10 -9.96 5.08 -13.07
C LYS A 10 -10.59 4.26 -11.94
N SER A 11 -9.80 3.53 -11.17
CA SER A 11 -10.31 2.63 -10.12
C SER A 11 -10.04 3.16 -8.71
N ASN A 12 -10.85 2.77 -7.73
CA ASN A 12 -10.68 3.10 -6.31
C ASN A 12 -9.51 2.29 -5.69
N VAL A 13 -8.34 2.42 -6.30
CA VAL A 13 -7.10 1.71 -5.95
C VAL A 13 -5.97 2.72 -5.89
N ASP A 14 -5.10 2.53 -4.91
CA ASP A 14 -3.91 3.33 -4.73
C ASP A 14 -2.69 2.48 -5.12
N VAL A 15 -1.87 2.97 -6.05
CA VAL A 15 -0.76 2.22 -6.66
C VAL A 15 0.54 2.96 -6.43
N HIS A 16 1.44 2.34 -5.68
CA HIS A 16 2.79 2.85 -5.41
C HIS A 16 3.82 1.97 -6.11
N MET A 17 4.79 2.61 -6.78
CA MET A 17 5.89 1.92 -7.44
C MET A 17 7.21 2.17 -6.72
N TYR A 18 7.98 1.11 -6.54
CA TYR A 18 9.26 1.13 -5.84
C TYR A 18 10.34 0.50 -6.72
N ASP A 19 11.52 1.12 -6.71
CA ASP A 19 12.71 0.52 -7.31
C ASP A 19 13.32 -0.47 -6.31
N GLY A 20 12.80 -1.70 -6.33
CA GLY A 20 13.16 -2.77 -5.41
C GLY A 20 13.05 -4.14 -6.08
N GLN A 21 13.79 -5.12 -5.55
CA GLN A 21 13.76 -6.48 -6.05
C GLN A 21 12.52 -7.24 -5.53
N HIS A 22 12.01 -8.21 -6.30
CA HIS A 22 10.90 -9.05 -5.85
C HIS A 22 11.27 -9.74 -4.52
N GLY A 23 10.36 -9.69 -3.54
CA GLY A 23 10.61 -10.20 -2.19
C GLY A 23 11.26 -9.19 -1.22
N PHE A 24 11.38 -7.92 -1.59
CA PHE A 24 12.02 -6.90 -0.73
C PHE A 24 11.42 -6.77 0.68
N SER A 25 10.17 -7.17 0.89
CA SER A 25 9.48 -7.12 2.18
C SER A 25 9.66 -8.36 3.04
N ASP A 26 10.18 -9.46 2.48
CA ASP A 26 10.38 -10.71 3.20
C ASP A 26 11.75 -10.68 3.91
N PRO A 27 11.81 -10.70 5.25
CA PRO A 27 13.07 -10.63 6.00
C PRO A 27 13.97 -11.87 5.81
N TYR A 28 13.46 -12.96 5.24
CA TYR A 28 14.23 -14.17 4.95
C TYR A 28 14.67 -14.28 3.49
N ALA A 29 14.23 -13.36 2.62
CA ALA A 29 14.64 -13.33 1.22
C ALA A 29 16.00 -12.65 1.06
N SER A 30 16.80 -13.11 0.10
CA SER A 30 18.06 -12.47 -0.29
C SER A 30 17.87 -11.04 -0.84
N SER A 31 16.66 -10.73 -1.30
CA SER A 31 16.24 -9.42 -1.80
C SER A 31 15.73 -8.48 -0.69
N TYR A 32 15.73 -8.89 0.58
CA TYR A 32 15.20 -8.10 1.68
C TYR A 32 15.78 -6.69 1.70
N ASN A 33 14.90 -5.69 1.67
CA ASN A 33 15.26 -4.29 1.81
C ASN A 33 14.46 -3.69 2.96
N ARG A 34 15.13 -3.46 4.09
CA ARG A 34 14.53 -2.95 5.32
C ARG A 34 13.81 -1.62 5.13
N GLU A 35 14.38 -0.71 4.35
CA GLU A 35 13.81 0.62 4.13
C GLU A 35 12.52 0.53 3.32
N LEU A 36 12.56 -0.17 2.18
CA LEU A 36 11.38 -0.38 1.34
C LEU A 36 10.29 -1.13 2.11
N ALA A 37 10.64 -2.18 2.84
CA ALA A 37 9.70 -2.94 3.66
C ALA A 37 9.02 -2.07 4.72
N TYR A 38 9.76 -1.18 5.38
CA TYR A 38 9.21 -0.26 6.37
C TYR A 38 8.29 0.79 5.73
N MET A 39 8.73 1.43 4.64
CA MET A 39 7.96 2.47 3.96
C MET A 39 6.64 1.93 3.41
N THR A 40 6.67 0.77 2.72
CA THR A 40 5.46 0.17 2.16
C THR A 40 4.50 -0.33 3.23
N CYS A 41 5.01 -0.86 4.35
CA CYS A 41 4.19 -1.24 5.49
C CYS A 41 3.48 -0.02 6.09
N LYS A 42 4.21 1.09 6.31
CA LYS A 42 3.63 2.34 6.82
C LYS A 42 2.52 2.86 5.90
N GLN A 43 2.77 2.93 4.59
CA GLN A 43 1.75 3.36 3.62
C GLN A 43 0.52 2.45 3.62
N THR A 44 0.70 1.14 3.74
CA THR A 44 -0.40 0.18 3.82
C THR A 44 -1.27 0.46 5.06
N ILE A 45 -0.65 0.69 6.21
CA ILE A 45 -1.38 1.05 7.45
C ILE A 45 -2.11 2.38 7.27
N ASP A 46 -1.47 3.39 6.69
CA ASP A 46 -2.07 4.70 6.47
C ASP A 46 -3.26 4.62 5.50
N PHE A 47 -3.17 3.79 4.46
CA PHE A 47 -4.28 3.49 3.56
C PHE A 47 -5.49 2.91 4.32
N PHE A 48 -5.26 1.94 5.22
CA PHE A 48 -6.34 1.37 6.02
C PHE A 48 -6.93 2.36 7.03
N ARG A 49 -6.12 3.23 7.63
CA ARG A 49 -6.61 4.26 8.56
C ARG A 49 -7.51 5.26 7.85
N ASN A 50 -7.06 5.76 6.70
CA ASN A 50 -7.76 6.77 5.94
C ASN A 50 -9.07 6.25 5.34
N ASN A 51 -9.11 4.97 4.96
CA ASN A 51 -10.28 4.36 4.32
C ASN A 51 -11.17 3.55 5.29
N GLY A 52 -10.65 3.13 6.44
CA GLY A 52 -11.34 2.34 7.45
C GLY A 52 -12.17 3.14 8.47
N MET A 53 -11.95 4.46 8.57
CA MET A 53 -12.69 5.33 9.50
C MET A 53 -14.05 5.83 8.99
N ASN A 54 -14.46 5.50 7.76
CA ASN A 54 -15.77 5.88 7.20
C ASN A 54 -16.94 4.98 7.65
N ARG A 55 -16.89 4.32 8.82
CA ARG A 55 -17.98 3.43 9.30
C ARG A 55 -18.44 3.63 10.74
N VAL A 56 -18.10 4.74 11.40
CA VAL A 56 -18.74 5.08 12.69
C VAL A 56 -19.31 6.50 12.64
N GLU A 57 -20.20 6.75 11.67
CA GLU A 57 -21.27 7.73 11.86
C GLU A 57 -22.55 6.95 12.15
N GLY A 58 -22.78 6.67 13.43
CA GLY A 58 -23.98 5.98 13.86
C GLY A 58 -23.94 5.72 15.36
N SER A 59 -24.92 6.32 16.06
CA SER A 59 -25.22 6.16 17.49
C SER A 59 -24.46 7.07 18.45
N THR A 60 -24.63 8.38 18.29
CA THR A 60 -25.06 9.17 19.46
C THR A 60 -26.55 8.91 19.68
N SER A 61 -26.89 8.24 20.78
CA SER A 61 -28.21 8.29 21.42
C SER A 61 -28.00 8.26 22.91
#